data_AF-A0A917XXR0-F1
#
_entry.id   AF-A0A917XXR0-F1
#
_cell.length_a   1.000
_cell.length_b   1.000
_cell.length_c   1.000
_cell.angle_alpha   90.00
_cell.angle_beta   90.00
_cell.angle_gamma   90.00
#
_symmetry.space_group_name_H-M   'P 1'
#
loop_
_entity.id
_entity.type
_entity.pdbx_description
1 polymer ?
#
loop_
_entity_poly.entity_id
_entity_poly.type
_entity_poly.pdbx_seq_one_letter_code
_entity_poly.pdbx_strand_id
1 'polypeptide(L)'
;MSKQKRGRKHRTPQKRAPRDLSVPRPRAAAAVLPGGGLPLRGSMDHTARMLEHAKPDQLVELVLPYLWVALADGRVPANVCVDACMTLRNAYGQLGVRAELLPVDLAIRNKDGDGVRYGSLTPSWTGTSWNGHCVLVLPNSQRFVDATVEQFDEVREIGMGPMVGKVALSLAGDGSLMEPGAQVVLQRGDLVLTYTVAGPQALASIVEHPEAVAHADGHRRTGVNVASFTLVALRGEGVRGRAMQAPYPRLRALLRAVGDAPYEADEAGDVRFCLLDQDGRERWLRLDEIPLPATTPAAWPRP
;
A
#
# COMPACT_ATOMS: atom_id res chain seq x y z
N MET A 1 50.44 -54.49 17.67
CA MET A 1 49.10 -54.10 17.17
C MET A 1 48.50 -53.07 18.12
N SER A 2 48.46 -51.80 17.74
CA SER A 2 47.83 -50.73 18.55
C SER A 2 46.96 -49.88 17.65
N LYS A 3 45.64 -49.87 17.89
CA LYS A 3 44.62 -49.15 17.12
C LYS A 3 44.45 -47.75 17.70
N GLN A 4 44.83 -46.74 16.95
CA GLN A 4 44.67 -45.32 17.30
C GLN A 4 43.24 -44.86 16.98
N LYS A 5 42.41 -44.63 18.00
CA LYS A 5 41.06 -44.06 17.86
C LYS A 5 41.15 -42.54 17.65
N ARG A 6 40.69 -42.04 16.49
CA ARG A 6 40.51 -40.61 16.21
C ARG A 6 39.26 -40.08 16.93
N GLY A 7 39.46 -39.11 17.82
CA GLY A 7 38.37 -38.36 18.48
C GLY A 7 37.70 -37.37 17.52
N ARG A 8 36.37 -37.43 17.46
CA ARG A 8 35.49 -36.55 16.67
C ARG A 8 35.20 -35.31 17.52
N LYS A 9 35.77 -34.15 17.16
CA LYS A 9 35.45 -32.86 17.82
C LYS A 9 34.07 -32.38 17.34
N HIS A 10 33.12 -32.26 18.27
CA HIS A 10 31.85 -31.55 18.04
C HIS A 10 32.12 -30.06 17.84
N ARG A 11 31.62 -29.52 16.72
CA ARG A 11 31.71 -28.09 16.37
C ARG A 11 30.39 -27.44 16.76
N THR A 12 30.42 -26.57 17.76
CA THR A 12 29.28 -25.77 18.22
C THR A 12 28.84 -24.80 17.12
N PRO A 13 27.52 -24.58 16.88
CA PRO A 13 27.07 -23.60 15.91
C PRO A 13 27.37 -22.19 16.42
N GLN A 14 28.14 -21.41 15.68
CA GLN A 14 28.32 -19.99 15.95
C GLN A 14 27.01 -19.24 15.65
N LYS A 15 26.43 -18.60 16.67
CA LYS A 15 25.40 -17.57 16.51
C LYS A 15 25.92 -16.50 15.55
N ARG A 16 25.23 -16.30 14.42
CA ARG A 16 25.48 -15.17 13.52
C ARG A 16 25.17 -13.87 14.27
N ALA A 17 26.13 -12.94 14.25
CA ALA A 17 25.92 -11.58 14.74
C ALA A 17 24.89 -10.84 13.85
N PRO A 18 24.12 -9.88 14.39
CA PRO A 18 23.21 -9.05 13.61
C PRO A 18 23.99 -8.30 12.53
N ARG A 19 23.50 -8.35 11.28
CA ARG A 19 24.04 -7.53 10.20
C ARG A 19 23.70 -6.07 10.49
N ASP A 20 24.74 -5.24 10.44
CA ASP A 20 24.65 -3.80 10.52
C ASP A 20 23.76 -3.26 9.38
N LEU A 21 22.71 -2.52 9.74
CA LEU A 21 21.76 -1.92 8.82
C LEU A 21 22.43 -0.72 8.14
N SER A 22 23.23 -1.00 7.11
CA SER A 22 23.99 0.01 6.38
C SER A 22 23.07 0.99 5.62
N VAL A 23 23.20 2.27 5.98
CA VAL A 23 23.00 3.54 5.23
C VAL A 23 21.97 3.54 4.08
N PRO A 24 20.89 4.37 4.15
CA PRO A 24 19.91 4.48 3.08
C PRO A 24 20.50 5.06 1.79
N ARG A 25 20.18 4.45 0.64
CA ARG A 25 20.36 5.08 -0.68
C ARG A 25 19.37 6.24 -0.86
N PRO A 26 19.69 7.26 -1.66
CA PRO A 26 18.77 8.35 -1.98
C PRO A 26 17.48 7.81 -2.61
N ARG A 27 16.33 8.31 -2.11
CA ARG A 27 14.98 8.03 -2.60
C ARG A 27 14.81 8.56 -4.03
N ALA A 28 14.83 7.69 -5.03
CA ALA A 28 14.29 8.01 -6.35
C ALA A 28 12.84 7.53 -6.40
N ALA A 29 11.92 8.43 -6.73
CA ALA A 29 10.57 8.03 -7.12
C ALA A 29 10.68 7.03 -8.28
N ALA A 30 9.92 5.93 -8.22
CA ALA A 30 9.93 4.92 -9.27
C ALA A 30 9.60 5.59 -10.62
N ALA A 31 10.57 5.57 -11.55
CA ALA A 31 10.36 6.08 -12.89
C ALA A 31 9.47 5.09 -13.65
N VAL A 32 8.29 5.55 -14.07
CA VAL A 32 7.44 4.83 -15.03
C VAL A 32 8.12 4.91 -16.39
N LEU A 33 8.47 3.77 -16.98
CA LEU A 33 9.15 3.72 -18.28
C LEU A 33 8.18 4.13 -19.41
N PRO A 34 8.62 4.89 -20.44
CA PRO A 34 7.80 5.21 -21.61
C PRO A 34 7.61 3.96 -22.48
N GLY A 35 6.37 3.68 -22.87
CA GLY A 35 6.04 2.63 -23.85
C GLY A 35 5.06 1.57 -23.31
N GLY A 36 3.78 1.91 -23.22
CA GLY A 36 2.61 1.05 -23.54
C GLY A 36 2.40 -0.30 -22.85
N GLY A 37 3.28 -0.76 -21.98
CA GLY A 37 3.13 -2.01 -21.23
C GLY A 37 3.89 -1.90 -19.92
N LEU A 38 3.16 -1.97 -18.81
CA LEU A 38 3.79 -2.09 -17.51
C LEU A 38 4.50 -3.46 -17.47
N PRO A 39 5.83 -3.54 -17.28
CA PRO A 39 6.46 -4.79 -16.91
C PRO A 39 6.11 -5.05 -15.44
N LEU A 40 4.89 -5.53 -15.19
CA LEU A 40 4.42 -5.95 -13.87
C LEU A 40 5.19 -7.23 -13.48
N ARG A 41 6.34 -7.08 -12.82
CA ARG A 41 7.05 -8.21 -12.22
C ARG A 41 6.37 -8.55 -10.89
N GLY A 42 5.62 -9.65 -10.92
CA GLY A 42 4.79 -10.14 -9.82
C GLY A 42 3.60 -10.89 -10.38
N SER A 43 2.98 -11.78 -9.60
CA SER A 43 1.93 -12.69 -10.08
C SER A 43 0.66 -11.94 -10.50
N MET A 44 0.64 -11.38 -11.71
CA MET A 44 -0.57 -10.88 -12.35
C MET A 44 -1.66 -11.94 -12.36
N ASP A 45 -1.30 -13.21 -12.50
CA ASP A 45 -2.23 -14.34 -12.38
C ASP A 45 -2.86 -14.45 -10.99
N HIS A 46 -2.18 -13.98 -9.94
CA HIS A 46 -2.73 -13.95 -8.58
C HIS A 46 -3.62 -12.73 -8.40
N THR A 47 -3.19 -11.54 -8.83
CA THR A 47 -4.03 -10.35 -8.81
C THR A 47 -5.28 -10.54 -9.68
N ALA A 48 -5.15 -11.10 -10.89
CA ALA A 48 -6.27 -11.41 -11.77
C ALA A 48 -7.23 -12.42 -11.13
N ARG A 49 -6.73 -13.54 -10.57
CA ARG A 49 -7.56 -14.50 -9.83
C ARG A 49 -8.23 -13.90 -8.58
N MET A 50 -7.54 -13.03 -7.85
CA MET A 50 -8.13 -12.28 -6.74
C MET A 50 -9.28 -11.40 -7.23
N LEU A 51 -9.09 -10.72 -8.37
CA LEU A 51 -10.10 -9.84 -8.94
C LEU A 51 -11.26 -10.61 -9.55
N GLU A 52 -11.08 -11.83 -10.04
CA GLU A 52 -12.18 -12.65 -10.58
C GLU A 52 -13.28 -12.89 -9.54
N HIS A 53 -12.92 -13.06 -8.26
CA HIS A 53 -13.87 -13.40 -7.19
C HIS A 53 -14.13 -12.28 -6.18
N ALA A 54 -13.41 -11.17 -6.25
CA ALA A 54 -13.64 -10.02 -5.38
C ALA A 54 -15.07 -9.46 -5.55
N LYS A 55 -15.71 -9.16 -4.41
CA LYS A 55 -16.99 -8.43 -4.40
C LYS A 55 -16.79 -7.00 -4.91
N PRO A 56 -17.84 -6.34 -5.45
CA PRO A 56 -17.76 -4.98 -5.97
C PRO A 56 -17.06 -3.96 -5.05
N ASP A 57 -17.37 -4.00 -3.76
CA ASP A 57 -16.78 -3.15 -2.73
C ASP A 57 -15.29 -3.44 -2.50
N GLN A 58 -14.87 -4.70 -2.62
CA GLN A 58 -13.49 -5.13 -2.35
C GLN A 58 -12.52 -4.85 -3.49
N LEU A 59 -13.01 -4.60 -4.71
CA LEU A 59 -12.14 -4.46 -5.89
C LEU A 59 -11.09 -3.37 -5.68
N VAL A 60 -11.51 -2.15 -5.32
CA VAL A 60 -10.59 -1.03 -5.10
C VAL A 60 -9.69 -1.26 -3.88
N GLU A 61 -10.24 -1.89 -2.84
CA GLU A 61 -9.52 -2.22 -1.61
C GLU A 61 -8.33 -3.14 -1.87
N LEU A 62 -8.48 -4.07 -2.81
CA LEU A 62 -7.47 -5.06 -3.16
C LEU A 62 -6.54 -4.59 -4.29
N VAL A 63 -7.04 -3.96 -5.36
CA VAL A 63 -6.20 -3.58 -6.52
C VAL A 63 -5.10 -2.61 -6.12
N LEU A 64 -5.45 -1.56 -5.37
CA LEU A 64 -4.55 -0.45 -5.09
C LEU A 64 -3.22 -0.87 -4.44
N PRO A 65 -3.19 -1.59 -3.32
CA PRO A 65 -1.94 -1.97 -2.69
C PRO A 65 -1.12 -2.93 -3.56
N TYR A 66 -1.76 -3.85 -4.30
CA TYR A 66 -1.05 -4.78 -5.19
C TYR A 66 -0.42 -4.04 -6.38
N LEU A 67 -1.14 -3.10 -6.96
CA LEU A 67 -0.64 -2.28 -8.05
C LEU A 67 0.50 -1.36 -7.60
N TRP A 68 0.39 -0.78 -6.40
CA TRP A 68 1.48 0.01 -5.82
C TRP A 68 2.77 -0.82 -5.67
N VAL A 69 2.67 -2.04 -5.13
CA VAL A 69 3.82 -2.96 -5.02
C VAL A 69 4.39 -3.29 -6.40
N ALA A 70 3.54 -3.55 -7.39
CA ALA A 70 3.99 -3.85 -8.74
C ALA A 70 4.69 -2.65 -9.42
N LEU A 71 4.21 -1.43 -9.18
CA LEU A 71 4.84 -0.19 -9.65
C LEU A 71 6.16 0.11 -8.92
N ALA A 72 6.33 -0.39 -7.69
CA ALA A 72 7.58 -0.35 -6.95
C ALA A 72 8.57 -1.48 -7.35
N ASP A 73 8.43 -2.06 -8.56
CA ASP A 73 9.22 -3.20 -9.07
C ASP A 73 9.15 -4.47 -8.18
N GLY A 74 8.04 -4.64 -7.45
CA GLY A 74 7.82 -5.78 -6.56
C GLY A 74 8.79 -5.86 -5.36
N ARG A 75 9.75 -4.95 -5.26
CA ARG A 75 10.71 -4.86 -4.17
C ARG A 75 10.31 -3.68 -3.31
N VAL A 76 9.66 -3.96 -2.18
CA VAL A 76 9.41 -2.96 -1.16
C VAL A 76 10.68 -2.82 -0.32
N PRO A 77 11.47 -1.73 -0.46
CA PRO A 77 12.64 -1.56 0.38
C PRO A 77 12.20 -1.35 1.84
N ALA A 78 13.09 -1.59 2.79
CA ALA A 78 12.82 -1.26 4.18
C ALA A 78 12.54 0.24 4.34
N ASN A 79 11.72 0.60 5.34
CA ASN A 79 11.48 1.99 5.73
C ASN A 79 10.72 2.84 4.69
N VAL A 80 9.76 2.24 3.98
CA VAL A 80 8.84 2.94 3.04
C VAL A 80 7.37 2.87 3.43
N CYS A 81 7.05 2.32 4.60
CA CYS A 81 5.67 2.17 5.08
C CYS A 81 4.92 3.52 5.13
N VAL A 82 5.58 4.59 5.56
CA VAL A 82 4.99 5.94 5.59
C VAL A 82 4.73 6.47 4.17
N ASP A 83 5.72 6.40 3.27
CA ASP A 83 5.60 6.86 1.89
C ASP A 83 4.51 6.09 1.13
N ALA A 84 4.45 4.77 1.33
CA ALA A 84 3.42 3.90 0.77
C ALA A 84 2.03 4.29 1.28
N CYS A 85 1.87 4.49 2.59
CA CYS A 85 0.58 4.88 3.17
C CYS A 85 0.13 6.26 2.72
N MET A 86 1.03 7.24 2.63
CA MET A 86 0.70 8.58 2.12
C MET A 86 0.30 8.52 0.64
N THR A 87 1.02 7.76 -0.18
CA THR A 87 0.69 7.57 -1.60
C THR A 87 -0.67 6.88 -1.77
N LEU A 88 -0.88 5.75 -1.09
CA LEU A 88 -2.11 4.98 -1.16
C LEU A 88 -3.31 5.73 -0.58
N ARG A 89 -3.12 6.53 0.48
CA ARG A 89 -4.18 7.41 0.99
C ARG A 89 -4.70 8.36 -0.07
N ASN A 90 -3.79 9.00 -0.82
CA ASN A 90 -4.16 9.86 -1.93
C ASN A 90 -4.83 9.06 -3.06
N ALA A 91 -4.33 7.86 -3.39
CA ALA A 91 -4.89 7.01 -4.43
C ALA A 91 -6.32 6.52 -4.10
N TYR A 92 -6.55 6.00 -2.89
CA TYR A 92 -7.88 5.67 -2.37
C TYR A 92 -8.82 6.88 -2.45
N GLY A 93 -8.31 8.04 -2.04
CA GLY A 93 -9.07 9.28 -2.05
C GLY A 93 -9.52 9.71 -3.44
N GLN A 94 -8.68 9.54 -4.47
CA GLN A 94 -9.08 9.81 -5.86
C GLN A 94 -10.24 8.94 -6.33
N LEU A 95 -10.39 7.73 -5.78
CA LEU A 95 -11.48 6.80 -6.10
C LEU A 95 -12.70 6.98 -5.18
N GLY A 96 -12.63 7.92 -4.24
CA GLY A 96 -13.70 8.21 -3.28
C GLY A 96 -13.70 7.30 -2.04
N VAL A 97 -12.60 6.59 -1.79
CA VAL A 97 -12.40 5.76 -0.59
C VAL A 97 -11.67 6.59 0.46
N ARG A 98 -12.24 6.69 1.66
CA ARG A 98 -11.55 7.29 2.81
C ARG A 98 -10.49 6.31 3.30
N ALA A 99 -9.25 6.77 3.41
CA ALA A 99 -8.14 6.02 3.96
C ALA A 99 -7.38 6.88 4.97
N GLU A 100 -6.99 6.29 6.08
CA GLU A 100 -6.29 6.97 7.17
C GLU A 100 -5.04 6.23 7.58
N LEU A 101 -3.99 6.99 7.90
CA LEU A 101 -2.76 6.44 8.42
C LEU A 101 -3.00 5.93 9.83
N LEU A 102 -2.52 4.72 10.09
CA LEU A 102 -2.53 4.09 11.40
C LEU A 102 -1.08 3.72 11.76
N PRO A 103 -0.41 4.47 12.63
CA PRO A 103 0.90 4.08 13.14
C PRO A 103 0.74 2.87 14.07
N VAL A 104 1.58 1.86 13.88
CA VAL A 104 1.49 0.59 14.60
C VAL A 104 2.87 0.08 14.98
N ASP A 105 2.90 -0.69 16.06
CA ASP A 105 3.94 -1.65 16.37
C ASP A 105 3.55 -3.01 15.79
N LEU A 106 4.48 -3.73 15.18
CA LEU A 106 4.21 -5.02 14.53
C LEU A 106 5.06 -6.12 15.15
N ALA A 107 4.42 -7.10 15.77
CA ALA A 107 5.07 -8.35 16.15
C ALA A 107 4.77 -9.44 15.10
N ILE A 108 5.81 -10.09 14.60
CA ILE A 108 5.71 -11.21 13.66
C ILE A 108 6.22 -12.45 14.39
N ARG A 109 5.34 -13.44 14.58
CA ARG A 109 5.66 -14.68 15.29
C ARG A 109 5.38 -15.89 14.41
N ASN A 110 6.18 -16.93 14.55
CA ASN A 110 5.81 -18.25 14.07
C ASN A 110 4.72 -18.87 14.98
N LYS A 111 4.11 -19.96 14.52
CA LYS A 111 3.13 -20.72 15.30
C LYS A 111 3.65 -21.28 16.63
N ASP A 112 4.97 -21.45 16.76
CA ASP A 112 5.63 -21.96 17.97
C ASP A 112 5.88 -20.85 19.01
N GLY A 113 5.60 -19.59 18.68
CA GLY A 113 5.68 -18.43 19.56
C GLY A 113 6.97 -17.62 19.46
N ASP A 114 8.00 -18.12 18.77
CA ASP A 114 9.22 -17.36 18.47
C ASP A 114 8.90 -16.27 17.44
N GLY A 115 9.49 -15.10 17.61
CA GLY A 115 9.23 -14.00 16.69
C GLY A 115 10.07 -12.77 16.90
N VAL A 116 9.92 -11.85 15.97
CA VAL A 116 10.62 -10.56 15.95
C VAL A 116 9.57 -9.46 16.06
N ARG A 117 9.89 -8.44 16.86
CA ARG A 117 9.10 -7.23 16.97
C ARG A 117 9.74 -6.14 16.11
N TYR A 118 8.93 -5.54 15.25
CA TYR A 118 9.30 -4.45 14.37
C TYR A 118 8.52 -3.19 14.76
N GLY A 119 9.25 -2.09 14.93
CA GLY A 119 8.71 -0.82 15.36
C GLY A 119 8.62 -0.66 16.88
N SER A 120 7.84 0.33 17.30
CA SER A 120 7.68 0.73 18.68
C SER A 120 6.32 1.38 18.88
N LEU A 121 5.76 1.26 20.10
CA LEU A 121 4.57 2.03 20.50
C LEU A 121 4.87 3.51 20.75
N THR A 122 6.16 3.86 20.86
CA THR A 122 6.67 5.23 20.84
C THR A 122 7.57 5.39 19.62
N PRO A 123 7.00 5.36 18.41
CA PRO A 123 7.80 5.39 17.21
C PRO A 123 8.45 6.76 17.03
N SER A 124 9.59 6.79 16.34
CA SER A 124 10.40 8.00 16.23
C SER A 124 11.12 8.09 14.90
N TRP A 125 11.47 9.32 14.51
CA TRP A 125 12.32 9.57 13.35
C TRP A 125 13.79 9.62 13.74
N THR A 126 14.65 9.05 12.89
CA THR A 126 16.10 9.24 12.91
C THR A 126 16.53 9.71 11.52
N GLY A 127 16.67 11.02 11.35
CA GLY A 127 16.83 11.64 10.03
C GLY A 127 15.60 11.35 9.17
N THR A 128 15.78 10.67 8.04
CA THR A 128 14.71 10.29 7.10
C THR A 128 14.10 8.92 7.37
N SER A 129 14.58 8.24 8.43
CA SER A 129 14.16 6.90 8.81
C SER A 129 13.13 6.90 9.92
N TRP A 130 12.05 6.15 9.71
CA TRP A 130 10.99 5.95 10.68
C TRP A 130 11.21 4.64 11.44
N ASN A 131 11.41 4.74 12.75
CA ASN A 131 11.42 3.60 13.65
C ASN A 131 10.00 3.33 14.13
N GLY A 132 9.24 2.63 13.30
CA GLY A 132 7.85 2.27 13.53
C GLY A 132 7.32 1.56 12.30
N HIS A 133 6.05 1.19 12.32
CA HIS A 133 5.35 0.74 11.13
C HIS A 133 4.11 1.60 10.90
N CYS A 134 3.73 1.77 9.65
CA CYS A 134 2.55 2.54 9.28
C CYS A 134 1.74 1.73 8.28
N VAL A 135 0.44 1.68 8.53
CA VAL A 135 -0.55 0.95 7.72
C VAL A 135 -1.72 1.87 7.47
N LEU A 136 -2.64 1.45 6.60
CA LEU A 136 -3.87 2.18 6.33
C LEU A 136 -5.06 1.46 6.95
N VAL A 137 -6.03 2.24 7.41
CA VAL A 137 -7.40 1.77 7.66
C VAL A 137 -8.35 2.40 6.65
N LEU A 138 -9.30 1.60 6.16
CA LEU A 138 -10.42 2.04 5.34
C LEU A 138 -11.67 2.03 6.23
N PRO A 139 -12.07 3.19 6.79
CA PRO A 139 -13.05 3.24 7.88
C PRO A 139 -14.41 2.69 7.47
N ASN A 140 -14.86 3.12 6.29
CA ASN A 140 -16.21 2.88 5.81
C ASN A 140 -16.47 1.40 5.48
N SER A 141 -15.41 0.63 5.24
CA SER A 141 -15.49 -0.80 4.93
C SER A 141 -14.80 -1.68 5.96
N GLN A 142 -14.35 -1.09 7.07
CA GLN A 142 -13.73 -1.80 8.18
C GLN A 142 -12.54 -2.66 7.73
N ARG A 143 -11.68 -2.06 6.89
CA ARG A 143 -10.48 -2.74 6.37
C ARG A 143 -9.21 -2.19 6.98
N PHE A 144 -8.25 -3.09 7.05
CA PHE A 144 -6.86 -2.84 7.32
C PHE A 144 -6.05 -3.16 6.07
N VAL A 145 -5.10 -2.29 5.72
CA VAL A 145 -4.27 -2.41 4.52
C VAL A 145 -2.81 -2.17 4.89
N ASP A 146 -1.96 -3.17 4.67
CA ASP A 146 -0.50 -3.07 4.80
C ASP A 146 0.15 -3.50 3.48
N ALA A 147 0.45 -2.50 2.65
CA ALA A 147 1.12 -2.69 1.37
C ALA A 147 2.60 -3.04 1.51
N THR A 148 3.18 -2.86 2.70
CA THR A 148 4.62 -2.93 2.94
C THR A 148 5.02 -4.04 3.88
N VAL A 149 4.10 -4.96 4.21
CA VAL A 149 4.35 -6.08 5.12
C VAL A 149 5.49 -6.99 4.64
N GLU A 150 5.74 -7.06 3.33
CA GLU A 150 6.85 -7.84 2.75
C GLU A 150 8.21 -7.13 2.82
N GLN A 151 8.30 -5.94 3.44
CA GLN A 151 9.58 -5.36 3.78
C GLN A 151 10.33 -6.23 4.81
N PHE A 152 9.62 -7.03 5.61
CA PHE A 152 10.18 -7.99 6.57
C PHE A 152 10.48 -9.33 5.88
N ASP A 153 11.71 -9.84 6.04
CA ASP A 153 12.23 -11.00 5.31
C ASP A 153 11.34 -12.25 5.51
N GLU A 154 10.91 -12.50 6.75
CA GLU A 154 10.07 -13.64 7.14
C GLU A 154 8.72 -13.64 6.42
N VAL A 155 8.14 -12.45 6.22
CA VAL A 155 6.86 -12.32 5.51
C VAL A 155 7.08 -12.40 3.99
N ARG A 156 8.18 -11.82 3.50
CA ARG A 156 8.56 -11.86 2.08
C ARG A 156 8.81 -13.28 1.60
N GLU A 157 9.38 -14.13 2.43
CA GLU A 157 9.61 -15.56 2.11
C GLU A 157 8.31 -16.31 1.82
N ILE A 158 7.16 -15.87 2.36
CA ILE A 158 5.84 -16.45 2.04
C ILE A 158 5.35 -15.99 0.67
N GLY A 159 5.65 -14.75 0.25
CA GLY A 159 5.37 -14.24 -1.10
C GLY A 159 3.88 -14.10 -1.44
N MET A 160 3.04 -13.72 -0.47
CA MET A 160 1.60 -13.49 -0.66
C MET A 160 1.22 -12.03 -0.96
N GLY A 161 2.18 -11.12 -1.13
CA GLY A 161 1.93 -9.71 -1.45
C GLY A 161 1.40 -8.87 -0.29
N PRO A 162 0.73 -7.73 -0.58
CA PRO A 162 0.08 -6.89 0.42
C PRO A 162 -0.92 -7.62 1.32
N MET A 163 -1.03 -7.15 2.56
CA MET A 163 -2.06 -7.62 3.49
C MET A 163 -3.28 -6.71 3.45
N VAL A 164 -4.44 -7.28 3.14
CA VAL A 164 -5.74 -6.58 3.22
C VAL A 164 -6.69 -7.44 4.03
N GLY A 165 -7.07 -6.97 5.22
CA GLY A 165 -7.85 -7.72 6.20
C GLY A 165 -9.14 -6.99 6.59
N LYS A 166 -10.17 -7.74 6.99
CA LYS A 166 -11.32 -7.15 7.70
C LYS A 166 -10.97 -7.03 9.17
N VAL A 167 -11.24 -5.88 9.77
CA VAL A 167 -11.00 -5.61 11.19
C VAL A 167 -12.25 -5.03 11.83
N ALA A 168 -12.61 -5.50 13.02
CA ALA A 168 -13.67 -4.84 13.79
C ALA A 168 -13.08 -3.53 14.34
N LEU A 169 -13.36 -2.41 13.68
CA LEU A 169 -12.96 -1.09 14.15
C LEU A 169 -13.97 -0.62 15.21
N SER A 170 -13.54 -0.57 16.47
CA SER A 170 -14.27 0.12 17.52
C SER A 170 -13.96 1.61 17.39
N LEU A 171 -14.97 2.41 17.03
CA LEU A 171 -14.85 3.86 17.04
C LEU A 171 -14.63 4.32 18.49
N ALA A 172 -13.50 5.00 18.72
CA ALA A 172 -13.27 5.76 19.93
C ALA A 172 -14.27 6.92 20.02
N GLY A 173 -14.59 7.37 21.23
CA GLY A 173 -15.53 8.47 21.45
C GLY A 173 -15.09 9.82 20.85
N ASP A 174 -13.83 9.94 20.46
CA ASP A 174 -13.22 11.12 19.82
C ASP A 174 -13.19 11.05 18.28
N GLY A 175 -13.73 9.99 17.67
CA GLY A 175 -13.72 9.77 16.23
C GLY A 175 -12.45 9.09 15.70
N SER A 176 -11.50 8.72 16.57
CA SER A 176 -10.40 7.80 16.22
C SER A 176 -10.95 6.40 15.93
N LEU A 177 -10.39 5.74 14.93
CA LEU A 177 -10.91 4.45 14.44
C LEU A 177 -10.49 3.25 15.28
N MET A 178 -9.42 3.40 16.04
CA MET A 178 -8.92 2.40 16.97
C MET A 178 -8.27 3.07 18.16
N GLU A 179 -8.57 2.55 19.34
CA GLU A 179 -7.95 2.99 20.59
C GLU A 179 -6.44 2.68 20.58
N PRO A 180 -5.58 3.57 21.11
CA PRO A 180 -4.20 3.25 21.38
C PRO A 180 -4.06 1.95 22.18
N GLY A 181 -3.17 1.05 21.75
CA GLY A 181 -2.99 -0.27 22.34
C GLY A 181 -3.95 -1.35 21.83
N ALA A 182 -4.97 -1.01 21.04
CA ALA A 182 -5.81 -2.00 20.37
C ALA A 182 -4.96 -2.90 19.46
N GLN A 183 -5.34 -4.17 19.35
CA GLN A 183 -4.60 -5.16 18.58
C GLN A 183 -5.40 -5.68 17.39
N VAL A 184 -4.73 -5.77 16.24
CA VAL A 184 -5.19 -6.50 15.06
C VAL A 184 -4.29 -7.71 14.89
N VAL A 185 -4.86 -8.90 14.98
CA VAL A 185 -4.13 -10.16 14.81
C VAL A 185 -4.55 -10.80 13.50
N LEU A 186 -3.58 -11.07 12.63
CA LEU A 186 -3.79 -11.64 11.30
C LEU A 186 -2.87 -12.83 11.10
N GLN A 187 -3.40 -13.90 10.52
CA GLN A 187 -2.63 -15.08 10.15
C GLN A 187 -2.20 -14.99 8.68
N ARG A 188 -0.95 -15.36 8.41
CA ARG A 188 -0.38 -15.44 7.07
C ARG A 188 0.54 -16.65 6.97
N GLY A 189 0.07 -17.72 6.33
CA GLY A 189 0.76 -19.01 6.36
C GLY A 189 0.96 -19.50 7.81
N ASP A 190 2.20 -19.82 8.16
CA ASP A 190 2.61 -20.21 9.50
C ASP A 190 2.94 -19.02 10.43
N LEU A 191 2.79 -17.77 9.95
CA LEU A 191 3.04 -16.57 10.74
C LEU A 191 1.76 -15.99 11.34
N VAL A 192 1.89 -15.50 12.56
CA VAL A 192 0.91 -14.65 13.26
C VAL A 192 1.49 -13.24 13.34
N LEU A 193 0.79 -12.30 12.72
CA LEU A 193 1.14 -10.88 12.72
C LEU A 193 0.20 -10.17 13.70
N THR A 194 0.78 -9.56 14.73
CA THR A 194 0.06 -8.74 15.71
C THR A 194 0.45 -7.29 15.53
N TYR A 195 -0.49 -6.49 15.04
CA TYR A 195 -0.38 -5.05 14.94
C TYR A 195 -0.96 -4.42 16.20
N THR A 196 -0.20 -3.61 16.91
CA THR A 196 -0.66 -2.84 18.07
C THR A 196 -0.69 -1.37 17.72
N VAL A 197 -1.85 -0.73 17.88
CA VAL A 197 -2.07 0.68 17.54
C VAL A 197 -1.24 1.59 18.43
N ALA A 198 -0.43 2.47 17.83
CA ALA A 198 0.30 3.49 18.57
C ALA A 198 -0.61 4.70 18.90
N GLY A 199 -0.19 5.51 19.87
CA GLY A 199 -0.98 6.66 20.31
C GLY A 199 -1.08 7.79 19.27
N PRO A 200 -2.01 8.76 19.45
CA PRO A 200 -2.23 9.85 18.50
C PRO A 200 -0.98 10.71 18.23
N GLN A 201 -0.07 10.82 19.21
CA GLN A 201 1.22 11.49 19.03
C GLN A 201 2.09 10.85 17.94
N ALA A 202 1.98 9.53 17.73
CA ALA A 202 2.69 8.85 16.65
C ALA A 202 2.19 9.30 15.27
N LEU A 203 0.88 9.51 15.12
CA LEU A 203 0.31 9.98 13.87
C LEU A 203 0.75 11.42 13.59
N ALA A 204 0.65 12.30 14.60
CA ALA A 204 1.15 13.67 14.52
C ALA A 204 2.63 13.69 14.09
N SER A 205 3.46 12.86 14.72
CA SER A 205 4.88 12.76 14.39
C SER A 205 5.16 12.29 12.96
N ILE A 206 4.24 11.55 12.31
CA ILE A 206 4.37 11.20 10.90
C ILE A 206 3.97 12.37 10.00
N VAL A 207 2.79 12.95 10.23
CA VAL A 207 2.22 13.96 9.31
C VAL A 207 2.90 15.32 9.42
N GLU A 208 3.47 15.64 10.58
CA GLU A 208 4.19 16.90 10.84
C GLU A 208 5.69 16.80 10.55
N HIS A 209 6.21 15.60 10.24
CA HIS A 209 7.64 15.43 9.98
C HIS A 209 8.07 16.21 8.73
N PRO A 210 9.23 16.92 8.75
CA PRO A 210 9.69 17.70 7.61
C PRO A 210 9.77 16.92 6.29
N GLU A 211 10.18 15.65 6.32
CA GLU A 211 10.22 14.79 5.13
C GLU A 211 8.82 14.52 4.56
N ALA A 212 7.84 14.27 5.42
CA ALA A 212 6.47 14.03 5.00
C ALA A 212 5.87 15.29 4.35
N VAL A 213 6.13 16.46 4.94
CA VAL A 213 5.69 17.75 4.41
C VAL A 213 6.38 18.07 3.08
N ALA A 214 7.70 17.91 3.01
CA ALA A 214 8.49 18.20 1.80
C ALA A 214 8.10 17.32 0.61
N HIS A 215 7.62 16.10 0.85
CA HIS A 215 7.24 15.15 -0.19
C HIS A 215 5.72 15.02 -0.42
N ALA A 216 4.89 15.82 0.26
CA ALA A 216 3.43 15.72 0.19
C ALA A 216 2.88 15.81 -1.24
N ASP A 217 3.41 16.75 -2.05
CA ASP A 217 3.03 16.86 -3.47
C ASP A 217 3.44 15.65 -4.30
N GLY A 218 4.62 15.08 -3.99
CA GLY A 218 5.09 13.85 -4.62
C GLY A 218 4.19 12.65 -4.29
N HIS A 219 3.80 12.49 -3.03
CA HIS A 219 2.86 11.43 -2.61
C HIS A 219 1.49 11.62 -3.26
N ARG A 220 1.00 12.87 -3.35
CA ARG A 220 -0.27 13.18 -4.02
C ARG A 220 -0.22 12.82 -5.49
N ARG A 221 0.79 13.31 -6.23
CA ARG A 221 0.99 13.03 -7.66
C ARG A 221 1.13 11.53 -7.94
N THR A 222 1.95 10.84 -7.14
CA THR A 222 2.10 9.37 -7.25
C THR A 222 0.78 8.66 -6.97
N GLY A 223 0.01 9.11 -5.96
CA GLY A 223 -1.31 8.57 -5.66
C GLY A 223 -2.30 8.74 -6.82
N VAL A 224 -2.26 9.87 -7.53
CA VAL A 224 -3.05 10.10 -8.76
C VAL A 224 -2.68 9.09 -9.84
N ASN A 225 -1.38 8.83 -10.07
CA ASN A 225 -0.93 7.86 -11.06
C ASN A 225 -1.32 6.41 -10.70
N VAL A 226 -1.18 6.03 -9.43
CA VAL A 226 -1.61 4.71 -8.94
C VAL A 226 -3.13 4.53 -9.09
N ALA A 227 -3.92 5.56 -8.78
CA ALA A 227 -5.36 5.54 -9.00
C ALA A 227 -5.74 5.48 -10.49
N SER A 228 -4.96 6.12 -11.36
CA SER A 228 -5.15 6.10 -12.82
C SER A 228 -4.95 4.70 -13.38
N PHE A 229 -3.86 4.03 -13.02
CA PHE A 229 -3.62 2.63 -13.40
C PHE A 229 -4.66 1.68 -12.77
N THR A 230 -5.15 1.98 -11.57
CA THR A 230 -6.27 1.23 -10.98
C THR A 230 -7.52 1.36 -11.83
N LEU A 231 -7.83 2.56 -12.33
CA LEU A 231 -8.98 2.78 -13.20
C LEU A 231 -8.85 2.02 -14.52
N VAL A 232 -7.64 1.97 -15.09
CA VAL A 232 -7.31 1.15 -16.28
C VAL A 232 -7.59 -0.34 -16.01
N ALA A 233 -7.15 -0.87 -14.87
CA ALA A 233 -7.42 -2.26 -14.50
C ALA A 233 -8.92 -2.52 -14.30
N LEU A 234 -9.64 -1.60 -13.66
CA LEU A 234 -11.06 -1.77 -13.33
C LEU A 234 -12.00 -1.61 -14.52
N ARG A 235 -11.59 -0.92 -15.60
CA ARG A 235 -12.39 -0.82 -16.83
C ARG A 235 -12.23 -2.02 -17.77
N GLY A 236 -11.33 -2.96 -17.46
CA GLY A 236 -11.13 -4.17 -18.23
C GLY A 236 -12.41 -5.02 -18.35
N GLU A 237 -12.47 -5.80 -19.42
CA GLU A 237 -13.55 -6.77 -19.66
C GLU A 237 -13.68 -7.73 -18.46
N GLY A 238 -14.90 -8.08 -18.08
CA GLY A 238 -15.18 -8.94 -16.91
C GLY A 238 -15.04 -8.28 -15.52
N VAL A 239 -14.41 -7.09 -15.42
CA VAL A 239 -14.25 -6.36 -14.15
C VAL A 239 -15.16 -5.12 -14.11
N ARG A 240 -15.29 -4.40 -15.22
CA ARG A 240 -16.03 -3.12 -15.28
C ARG A 240 -17.44 -3.19 -14.71
N GLY A 241 -18.20 -4.24 -15.03
CA GLY A 241 -19.56 -4.41 -14.53
C GLY A 241 -19.63 -4.46 -12.99
N ARG A 242 -18.68 -5.13 -12.33
CA ARG A 242 -18.58 -5.19 -10.87
C ARG A 242 -18.02 -3.91 -10.28
N ALA A 243 -17.01 -3.31 -10.91
CA ALA A 243 -16.47 -2.02 -10.48
C ALA A 243 -17.55 -0.91 -10.50
N MET A 244 -18.46 -0.94 -11.47
CA MET A 244 -19.62 -0.06 -11.56
C MET A 244 -20.67 -0.28 -10.46
N GLN A 245 -20.66 -1.43 -9.77
CA GLN A 245 -21.54 -1.74 -8.64
C GLN A 245 -20.91 -1.37 -7.28
N ALA A 246 -19.62 -0.99 -7.25
CA ALA A 246 -18.94 -0.61 -6.03
C ALA A 246 -19.63 0.59 -5.35
N PRO A 247 -19.61 0.69 -4.01
CA PRO A 247 -20.31 1.73 -3.25
C PRO A 247 -19.61 3.10 -3.28
N TYR A 248 -18.78 3.37 -4.29
CA TYR A 248 -17.97 4.59 -4.41
C TYR A 248 -18.46 5.45 -5.59
N PRO A 249 -19.27 6.50 -5.36
CA PRO A 249 -19.82 7.34 -6.44
C PRO A 249 -18.76 7.98 -7.32
N ARG A 250 -17.64 8.41 -6.74
CA ARG A 250 -16.52 9.01 -7.46
C ARG A 250 -15.86 8.03 -8.43
N LEU A 251 -15.55 6.81 -7.99
CA LEU A 251 -15.09 5.74 -8.88
C LEU A 251 -16.03 5.53 -10.07
N ARG A 252 -17.35 5.42 -9.81
CA ARG A 252 -18.33 5.21 -10.89
C ARG A 252 -18.38 6.38 -11.87
N ALA A 253 -18.27 7.61 -11.37
CA ALA A 253 -18.20 8.79 -12.21
C ALA A 253 -16.93 8.79 -13.07
N LEU A 254 -15.78 8.46 -12.50
CA LEU A 254 -14.51 8.33 -13.22
C LEU A 254 -14.56 7.22 -14.28
N LEU A 255 -15.06 6.03 -13.94
CA LEU A 255 -15.23 4.91 -14.90
C LEU A 255 -16.13 5.29 -16.09
N ARG A 256 -17.18 6.09 -15.85
CA ARG A 256 -18.02 6.62 -16.94
C ARG A 256 -17.28 7.67 -17.76
N ALA A 257 -16.59 8.60 -17.10
CA ALA A 257 -15.89 9.70 -17.75
C ALA A 257 -14.75 9.19 -18.64
N VAL A 258 -13.97 8.21 -18.18
CA VAL A 258 -12.88 7.66 -19.00
C VAL A 258 -13.36 6.67 -20.04
N GLY A 259 -14.42 5.89 -19.76
CA GLY A 259 -14.87 4.83 -20.66
C GLY A 259 -13.70 3.99 -21.19
N ASP A 260 -13.62 3.84 -22.51
CA ASP A 260 -12.56 3.12 -23.21
C ASP A 260 -11.47 4.04 -23.78
N ALA A 261 -11.39 5.29 -23.30
CA ALA A 261 -10.43 6.28 -23.74
C ALA A 261 -8.98 5.75 -23.73
N PRO A 262 -8.16 6.05 -24.75
CA PRO A 262 -6.72 5.78 -24.70
C PRO A 262 -6.07 6.41 -23.46
N TYR A 263 -4.99 5.80 -22.98
CA TYR A 263 -4.21 6.35 -21.88
C TYR A 263 -2.72 6.16 -22.15
N GLU A 264 -1.91 7.12 -21.73
CA GLU A 264 -0.47 7.12 -21.89
C GLU A 264 0.19 7.76 -20.66
N ALA A 265 1.44 7.40 -20.39
CA ALA A 265 2.27 8.14 -19.45
C ALA A 265 3.04 9.21 -20.23
N ASP A 266 3.01 10.46 -19.76
CA ASP A 266 3.79 11.55 -20.36
C ASP A 266 5.29 11.48 -19.96
N GLU A 267 6.10 12.41 -20.47
CA GLU A 267 7.54 12.48 -20.17
C GLU A 267 7.84 12.64 -18.68
N ALA A 268 6.91 13.22 -17.92
CA ALA A 268 7.03 13.41 -16.49
C ALA A 268 6.55 12.17 -15.70
N GLY A 269 6.02 11.15 -16.38
CA GLY A 269 5.49 9.92 -15.82
C GLY A 269 4.04 10.03 -15.33
N ASP A 270 3.32 11.11 -15.66
CA ASP A 270 1.92 11.26 -15.30
C ASP A 270 1.03 10.48 -16.26
N VAL A 271 0.11 9.69 -15.70
CA VAL A 271 -0.85 8.93 -16.48
C VAL A 271 -1.99 9.85 -16.91
N ARG A 272 -2.20 9.96 -18.22
CA ARG A 272 -3.21 10.82 -18.84
C ARG A 272 -4.16 10.00 -19.68
N PHE A 273 -5.43 10.41 -19.70
CA PHE A 273 -6.47 9.84 -20.55
C PHE A 273 -6.80 10.81 -21.68
N CYS A 274 -6.94 10.31 -22.91
CA CYS A 274 -7.39 11.09 -24.06
C CYS A 274 -8.92 11.16 -24.08
N LEU A 275 -9.48 12.30 -23.67
CA LEU A 275 -10.93 12.53 -23.59
C LEU A 275 -11.35 13.62 -24.57
N LEU A 276 -12.57 13.52 -25.08
CA LEU A 276 -13.18 14.59 -25.87
C LEU A 276 -13.77 15.65 -24.95
N ASP A 277 -13.51 16.92 -25.25
CA ASP A 277 -14.19 18.04 -24.59
C ASP A 277 -15.59 18.32 -25.18
N GLN A 278 -16.23 19.38 -24.70
CA GLN A 278 -17.58 19.77 -25.15
C GLN A 278 -17.65 20.16 -26.63
N ASP A 279 -16.53 20.56 -27.21
CA ASP A 279 -16.40 20.92 -28.63
C ASP A 279 -15.94 19.72 -29.49
N GLY A 280 -15.80 18.54 -28.88
CA GLY A 280 -15.32 17.33 -29.54
C GLY A 280 -13.81 17.30 -29.80
N ARG A 281 -13.03 18.14 -29.13
CA ARG A 281 -11.57 18.16 -29.24
C ARG A 281 -10.92 17.22 -28.24
N GLU A 282 -9.86 16.54 -28.68
CA GLU A 282 -9.07 15.68 -27.80
C GLU A 282 -8.30 16.49 -26.76
N ARG A 283 -8.33 16.01 -25.51
CA ARG A 283 -7.59 16.54 -24.38
C ARG A 283 -6.97 15.41 -23.57
N TRP A 284 -5.69 15.54 -23.25
CA TRP A 284 -4.95 14.61 -22.40
C TRP A 284 -4.98 15.08 -20.94
N LEU A 285 -5.83 14.45 -20.14
CA LEU A 285 -6.11 14.87 -18.77
C LEU A 285 -5.59 13.84 -17.76
N ARG A 286 -4.96 14.31 -16.69
CA ARG A 286 -4.69 13.48 -15.50
C ARG A 286 -6.01 13.19 -14.79
N LEU A 287 -6.04 12.13 -13.97
CA LEU A 287 -7.27 11.70 -13.28
C LEU A 287 -7.90 12.81 -12.41
N ASP A 288 -7.08 13.65 -11.77
CA ASP A 288 -7.50 14.78 -10.94
C ASP A 288 -7.94 16.02 -11.75
N GLU A 289 -7.75 16.01 -13.07
CA GLU A 289 -8.15 17.06 -14.02
C GLU A 289 -9.42 16.72 -14.79
N ILE A 290 -9.90 15.48 -14.70
CA ILE A 290 -11.10 15.04 -15.41
C ILE A 290 -12.32 15.77 -14.84
N PRO A 291 -13.09 16.50 -15.66
CA PRO A 291 -14.33 17.12 -15.20
C PRO A 291 -15.34 16.04 -14.83
N LEU A 292 -15.82 16.08 -13.59
CA LEU A 292 -16.85 15.18 -13.09
C LEU A 292 -18.17 15.93 -12.86
N PRO A 293 -19.33 15.25 -12.90
CA PRO A 293 -20.60 15.88 -12.54
C PRO A 293 -20.51 16.56 -11.17
N ALA A 294 -21.13 17.73 -11.00
CA ALA A 294 -21.07 18.50 -9.76
C ALA A 294 -21.59 17.74 -8.52
N THR A 295 -22.41 16.71 -8.73
CA THR A 295 -22.92 15.81 -7.67
C THR A 295 -21.90 14.76 -7.23
N THR A 296 -20.75 14.67 -7.90
CA THR A 296 -19.69 13.72 -7.57
C THR A 296 -18.91 14.21 -6.36
N PRO A 297 -18.77 13.38 -5.30
CA PRO A 297 -17.94 13.75 -4.16
C PRO A 297 -16.51 14.12 -4.57
N ALA A 298 -15.94 15.12 -3.89
CA ALA A 298 -14.52 15.44 -4.00
C ALA A 298 -13.64 14.26 -3.56
N ALA A 299 -12.39 14.26 -4.02
CA ALA A 299 -11.39 13.29 -3.55
C ALA A 299 -11.13 13.46 -2.04
N TRP A 300 -10.70 12.38 -1.39
CA TRP A 300 -10.11 12.46 -0.05
C TRP A 300 -8.58 12.66 -0.12
N PRO A 301 -7.93 13.26 0.89
CA PRO A 301 -8.55 14.11 1.91
C PRO A 301 -9.31 15.27 1.26
N ARG A 302 -10.49 15.60 1.79
CA ARG A 302 -11.26 16.73 1.27
C ARG A 302 -10.51 18.02 1.62
N PRO A 303 -10.39 18.98 0.68
CA PRO A 303 -9.87 20.30 0.98
C PRO A 303 -10.76 21.05 1.98
#